data_AF-A0A261Q069-F1
#
_entry.id   AF-A0A261Q069-F1
#
_cell.length_a   1.000
_cell.length_b   1.000
_cell.length_c   1.000
_cell.angle_alpha   90.00
_cell.angle_beta   90.00
_cell.angle_gamma   90.00
#
_symmetry.space_group_name_H-M   'P 1'
#
loop_
_entity.id
_entity.type
_entity.pdbx_description
1 polymer ?
#
loop_
_entity_poly.entity_id
_entity_poly.type
_entity_poly.pdbx_seq_one_letter_code
_entity_poly.pdbx_strand_id
1 'polypeptide(L)'
;MSNHILAFPITRIDSFENLTEREAVYQLRLDAIDLINRVNAGLCLPSETNLKGLRTVNRLSREHGFEPLVFDEKACLNVQKMGYLSEE
;
A
#
# COMPACT_ATOMS: atom_id res chain seq x y z
N MET A 1 -34.02 -5.53 2.84
CA MET A 1 -32.70 -5.72 3.47
C MET A 1 -31.88 -4.49 3.15
N SER A 2 -31.65 -3.64 4.14
CA SER A 2 -31.02 -2.34 3.96
C SER A 2 -29.51 -2.53 3.74
N ASN A 3 -29.04 -2.28 2.51
CA ASN A 3 -27.63 -2.17 2.18
C ASN A 3 -27.08 -0.90 2.82
N HIS A 4 -26.79 -0.95 4.11
CA HIS A 4 -26.01 0.07 4.78
C HIS A 4 -24.55 -0.10 4.34
N ILE A 5 -24.19 0.58 3.25
CA ILE A 5 -22.79 0.87 2.95
C ILE A 5 -22.35 1.77 4.10
N LEU A 6 -21.62 1.20 5.06
CA LEU A 6 -20.89 1.96 6.06
C LEU A 6 -19.83 2.75 5.30
N ALA A 7 -20.16 3.97 4.89
CA ALA A 7 -19.19 4.95 4.46
C ALA A 7 -18.32 5.26 5.68
N PHE A 8 -17.28 4.47 5.88
CA PHE A 8 -16.22 4.77 6.83
C PHE A 8 -15.61 6.10 6.36
N PRO A 9 -15.66 7.18 7.16
CA PRO A 9 -14.99 8.41 6.79
C PRO A 9 -13.50 8.19 7.05
N ILE A 10 -12.83 7.50 6.14
CA ILE A 10 -11.37 7.50 6.12
C ILE A 10 -10.96 8.84 5.49
N THR A 11 -11.08 9.90 6.28
CA THR A 11 -10.56 11.19 5.89
C THR A 11 -9.04 11.09 6.07
N ARG A 12 -8.31 11.16 4.96
CA ARG A 12 -6.86 11.36 4.99
C ARG A 12 -6.61 12.59 5.86
N ILE A 13 -5.75 12.47 6.88
CA ILE A 13 -5.48 13.62 7.74
C ILE A 13 -4.44 14.45 6.98
N ASP A 14 -4.86 15.61 6.47
CA ASP A 14 -4.00 16.49 5.67
C ASP A 14 -2.89 17.15 6.50
N SER A 15 -3.02 17.14 7.84
CA SER A 15 -2.02 17.67 8.78
C SER A 15 -1.38 16.55 9.59
N PHE A 16 -0.05 16.39 9.44
CA PHE A 16 0.74 15.50 10.28
C PHE A 16 1.09 16.15 11.64
N GLU A 17 0.77 17.43 11.84
CA GLU A 17 1.01 18.11 13.11
C GLU A 17 0.04 17.56 14.16
N ASN A 18 0.60 16.89 15.18
CA ASN A 18 -0.09 16.25 16.31
C ASN A 18 -0.70 14.87 16.06
N LEU A 19 -0.29 14.15 15.01
CA LEU A 19 -0.66 12.73 14.91
C LEU A 19 0.00 11.93 16.03
N THR A 20 -0.79 11.06 16.68
CA THR A 20 -0.20 9.99 17.49
C THR A 20 0.56 9.04 16.57
N GLU A 21 1.57 8.36 17.12
CA GLU A 21 2.37 7.40 16.35
C GLU A 21 1.48 6.33 15.67
N ARG A 22 0.43 5.89 16.37
CA ARG A 22 -0.55 4.93 15.85
C ARG A 22 -1.34 5.47 14.66
N GLU A 23 -1.73 6.75 14.68
CA GLU A 23 -2.43 7.40 13.56
C GLU A 23 -1.50 7.64 12.37
N ALA A 24 -0.24 8.00 12.63
CA ALA A 24 0.76 8.10 11.58
C ALA A 24 0.97 6.74 10.88
N VAL A 25 1.07 5.65 11.64
CA VAL A 25 1.12 4.29 11.09
C VAL A 25 -0.14 3.95 10.30
N TYR A 26 -1.32 4.38 10.78
CA TYR A 26 -2.57 4.18 10.04
C TYR A 26 -2.58 4.92 8.69
N GLN A 27 -2.14 6.18 8.64
CA GLN A 27 -2.02 6.94 7.38
C GLN A 27 -1.04 6.26 6.40
N LEU A 28 0.12 5.80 6.89
CA LEU A 28 1.08 5.05 6.08
C LEU A 28 0.48 3.76 5.52
N ARG A 29 -0.43 3.10 6.25
CA ARG A 29 -1.14 1.92 5.75
C ARG A 29 -2.12 2.28 4.63
N LEU A 30 -2.80 3.42 4.70
CA LEU A 30 -3.70 3.87 3.62
C LEU A 30 -2.92 4.13 2.33
N ASP A 31 -1.79 4.82 2.43
CA ASP A 31 -0.92 5.08 1.28
C ASP A 31 -0.36 3.78 0.68
N ALA A 32 0.01 2.83 1.54
CA ALA A 32 0.45 1.50 1.11
C ALA A 32 -0.67 0.70 0.41
N ILE A 33 -1.92 0.80 0.88
CA ILE A 33 -3.08 0.17 0.25
C ILE A 33 -3.34 0.78 -1.13
N ASP A 34 -3.30 2.11 -1.26
CA ASP A 34 -3.47 2.77 -2.55
C ASP A 34 -2.39 2.31 -3.55
N LEU A 35 -1.14 2.25 -3.12
CA LEU A 35 -0.05 1.75 -3.93
C LEU A 35 -0.29 0.30 -4.39
N ILE A 36 -0.68 -0.60 -3.47
CA ILE A 36 -1.00 -2.00 -3.80
C ILE A 36 -2.14 -2.07 -4.82
N ASN A 37 -3.20 -1.28 -4.64
CA ASN A 37 -4.32 -1.24 -5.57
C ASN A 37 -3.89 -0.76 -6.96
N ARG A 38 -3.05 0.27 -7.05
CA ARG A 38 -2.52 0.78 -8.32
C ARG A 38 -1.65 -0.25 -9.03
N VAL A 39 -0.84 -1.00 -8.28
CA VAL A 39 -0.02 -2.10 -8.85
C VAL A 39 -0.91 -3.24 -9.34
N ASN A 40 -1.89 -3.68 -8.54
CA ASN A 40 -2.82 -4.74 -8.92
C ASN A 40 -3.68 -4.37 -10.13
N ALA A 41 -4.02 -3.09 -10.28
CA ALA A 41 -4.71 -2.56 -11.46
C ALA A 41 -3.79 -2.40 -12.69
N GLY A 42 -2.49 -2.70 -12.58
CA GLY A 42 -1.51 -2.52 -13.66
C GLY A 42 -1.20 -1.05 -13.99
N LEU A 43 -1.58 -0.12 -13.12
CA LEU A 43 -1.40 1.32 -13.35
C LEU A 43 0.03 1.80 -13.04
N CYS A 44 0.79 1.04 -12.26
CA CYS A 44 2.21 1.29 -12.02
C CYS A 44 2.97 0.00 -11.69
N LEU A 45 4.28 0.06 -11.86
CA LEU A 45 5.21 -0.94 -11.35
C LEU A 45 5.82 -0.44 -10.05
N PRO A 46 5.84 -1.24 -8.98
CA PRO A 46 6.47 -0.81 -7.75
C PRO A 46 7.99 -0.86 -7.91
N SER A 47 8.65 0.20 -7.49
CA SER A 47 10.11 0.25 -7.39
C SER A 47 10.63 -0.60 -6.21
N GLU A 48 11.92 -0.85 -6.15
CA GLU A 48 12.55 -1.48 -4.98
C GLU A 48 12.31 -0.68 -3.69
N THR A 49 12.31 0.66 -3.80
CA THR A 49 11.98 1.57 -2.69
C THR A 49 10.54 1.37 -2.22
N ASN A 50 9.60 1.20 -3.14
CA ASN A 50 8.20 0.92 -2.81
C ASN A 50 8.07 -0.40 -2.04
N LEU A 51 8.75 -1.47 -2.49
CA LEU A 51 8.74 -2.77 -1.81
C LEU A 51 9.35 -2.69 -0.41
N LYS A 52 10.48 -1.97 -0.24
CA LYS A 52 11.08 -1.71 1.08
C LYS A 52 10.14 -0.91 1.98
N GLY A 53 9.44 0.08 1.41
CA GLY A 53 8.40 0.85 2.09
C GLY A 53 7.27 -0.04 2.60
N LEU A 54 6.70 -0.89 1.76
CA LEU A 54 5.63 -1.82 2.14
C LEU A 54 6.06 -2.78 3.26
N ARG A 55 7.29 -3.31 3.21
CA ARG A 55 7.85 -4.14 4.29
C ARG A 55 7.97 -3.37 5.61
N THR A 56 8.38 -2.10 5.54
CA THR A 56 8.48 -1.21 6.69
C THR A 56 7.10 -0.93 7.30
N VAL A 57 6.11 -0.63 6.46
CA VAL A 57 4.72 -0.43 6.89
C VAL A 57 4.16 -1.69 7.55
N ASN A 58 4.45 -2.88 7.01
CA ASN A 58 4.03 -4.14 7.63
C ASN A 58 4.68 -4.39 8.99
N ARG A 59 5.96 -4.03 9.17
CA ARG A 59 6.63 -4.09 10.46
C ARG A 59 5.96 -3.15 11.48
N LEU A 60 5.79 -1.88 11.11
CA LEU A 60 5.14 -0.87 11.96
C LEU A 60 3.69 -1.25 12.29
N SER A 61 2.98 -1.83 11.33
CA SER A 61 1.61 -2.33 11.54
C SER A 61 1.58 -3.34 12.68
N ARG A 62 2.48 -4.33 12.68
CA ARG A 62 2.54 -5.35 13.75
C ARG A 62 2.89 -4.73 15.11
N GLU A 63 3.86 -3.83 15.15
CA GLU A 63 4.28 -3.13 16.37
C GLU A 63 3.12 -2.35 17.01
N HIS A 64 2.20 -1.84 16.19
CA HIS A 64 1.03 -1.06 16.61
C HIS A 64 -0.29 -1.86 16.66
N GLY A 65 -0.21 -3.21 16.62
CA GLY A 65 -1.37 -4.10 16.78
C GLY A 65 -2.30 -4.16 15.57
N PHE A 66 -1.81 -3.79 14.40
CA PHE A 66 -2.51 -3.87 13.13
C PHE A 66 -2.13 -5.11 12.33
N GLU A 67 -3.08 -5.66 11.58
CA GLU A 67 -2.79 -6.75 10.65
C GLU A 67 -1.86 -6.30 9.51
N PRO A 68 -0.88 -7.12 9.11
CA PRO A 68 -0.01 -6.79 7.98
C PRO A 68 -0.80 -6.78 6.66
N LEU A 69 -0.44 -5.86 5.77
CA LEU A 69 -0.95 -5.81 4.41
C LEU A 69 -0.43 -7.01 3.61
N VAL A 70 -1.33 -7.65 2.87
CA VAL A 70 -1.00 -8.77 1.97
C VAL A 70 -0.77 -8.20 0.58
N PHE A 71 0.42 -8.45 0.02
CA PHE A 71 0.74 -8.09 -1.36
C PHE A 71 1.68 -9.14 -1.96
N ASP A 72 1.53 -9.43 -3.25
CA ASP A 72 2.38 -10.38 -3.96
C ASP A 72 3.60 -9.66 -4.56
N GLU A 73 4.74 -9.82 -3.90
CA GLU A 73 6.03 -9.30 -4.37
C GLU A 73 6.43 -9.84 -5.75
N LYS A 74 5.93 -11.02 -6.17
CA LYS A 74 6.27 -11.64 -7.45
C LYS A 74 5.40 -11.14 -8.60
N ALA A 75 4.13 -10.83 -8.35
CA ALA A 75 3.27 -10.16 -9.33
C ALA A 75 3.86 -8.81 -9.76
N CYS A 76 4.54 -8.14 -8.84
CA CYS A 76 5.21 -6.86 -9.02
C CYS A 76 6.47 -6.90 -9.91
N LEU A 77 7.14 -8.05 -10.02
CA LEU A 77 8.43 -8.22 -10.73
C LEU A 77 8.28 -8.71 -12.18
N ASN A 78 7.10 -9.18 -12.58
CA ASN A 78 6.93 -9.83 -13.88
C ASN A 78 6.91 -8.88 -15.09
N VAL A 79 6.80 -7.57 -14.88
CA VAL A 79 6.79 -6.60 -16.00
C VAL A 79 8.19 -6.09 -16.34
N GLN A 80 9.12 -6.03 -15.37
CA GLN A 80 10.52 -5.69 -15.64
C GLN A 80 11.24 -6.72 -16.53
N LYS A 81 10.77 -7.98 -16.54
CA LYS A 81 11.32 -9.03 -17.43
C LYS A 81 10.69 -9.06 -18.83
N MET A 82 9.53 -8.44 -19.03
CA MET A 82 8.89 -8.38 -20.36
C MET A 82 9.42 -7.24 -21.25
N GLY A 83 10.15 -6.28 -20.69
CA GLY A 83 10.77 -5.16 -21.44
C GLY A 83 12.09 -5.48 -22.14
N TYR A 84 12.55 -6.73 -22.15
CA TYR A 84 13.80 -7.15 -22.81
C TYR A 84 13.60 -8.25 -23.87
N LEU A 85 12.37 -8.45 -24.36
CA LEU A 85 12.08 -9.34 -25.48
C LEU A 85 11.33 -8.60 -26.59
N SER A 86 11.98 -7.57 -27.11
CA SER A 86 11.87 -7.13 -28.50
C SER A 86 12.78 -5.92 -28.64
N GLU A 87 13.93 -6.09 -29.28
CA GLU A 87 14.20 -5.51 -30.60
C GLU A 87 15.20 -6.45 -31.29
N GLU A 88 15.01 -6.58 -32.60
CA GLU A 88 15.61 -7.51 -33.55
C GLU A 88 17.14 -7.42 -33.67
#